data_AF-A0A8B6EW58-F1
#
_entry.id   AF-A0A8B6EW58-F1
#
_cell.length_a   1.000
_cell.length_b   1.000
_cell.length_c   1.000
_cell.angle_alpha   90.00
_cell.angle_beta   90.00
_cell.angle_gamma   90.00
#
_symmetry.space_group_name_H-M   'P 1'
#
loop_
_entity.id
_entity.type
_entity.pdbx_description
1 polymer ?
#
loop_
_entity_poly.entity_id
_entity_poly.type
_entity_poly.pdbx_seq_one_letter_code
_entity_poly.pdbx_strand_id
1 'polypeptide(L)'
;MCNKLPAKNIVLSNGFNINKRRRCKKEWWNEELTLLWNEVCKAEKVWIKCKIKRNKRELRHIFVNKRRIFDKAVQSSKRKYWYSLQEDLIKSCDNPKEFWRKIGKIGVGSERRSFIPMEVKLSDESVSCDKNVVLDKWKCEFSNMLNRNNLNNVEYIHSNENVYDDYLDSFISYEEVYNVLLSSKNGKSPGCDEITVELYKNQTALLALTRIFNICFDSDYGRDLLKCLIVELIKRFSYGAINAVIVNLEIGIIESM
;
A
#
# COMPACT_ATOMS: atom_id res chain seq x y z
N MET A 1 10.58 2.40 -19.95
CA MET A 1 10.40 3.46 -20.97
C MET A 1 9.01 3.31 -21.54
N CYS A 2 8.07 4.17 -21.12
CA CYS A 2 6.79 4.28 -21.79
C CYS A 2 7.04 5.03 -23.10
N ASN A 3 7.14 4.31 -24.22
CA ASN A 3 7.36 4.92 -25.53
C ASN A 3 6.20 5.89 -25.79
N LYS A 4 6.49 7.19 -25.80
CA LYS A 4 5.53 8.22 -26.20
C LYS A 4 5.22 7.96 -27.68
N LEU A 5 4.08 7.33 -27.93
CA LEU A 5 3.59 7.14 -29.29
C LEU A 5 3.36 8.52 -29.93
N PRO A 6 3.67 8.67 -31.24
CA PRO A 6 3.43 9.92 -31.95
C PRO A 6 1.94 10.30 -31.87
N ALA A 7 1.69 11.60 -31.72
CA ALA A 7 0.34 12.14 -31.66
C ALA A 7 -0.36 11.91 -33.01
N LYS A 8 -1.16 10.84 -33.11
CA LYS A 8 -2.11 10.71 -34.22
C LYS A 8 -3.30 11.63 -33.95
N ASN A 9 -3.37 12.72 -34.71
CA ASN A 9 -4.56 13.57 -34.82
C ASN A 9 -5.69 12.71 -35.39
N ILE A 10 -6.69 12.40 -34.56
CA ILE A 10 -7.93 11.80 -35.04
C ILE A 10 -8.87 12.96 -35.33
N VAL A 11 -8.99 13.31 -36.61
CA VAL A 11 -9.99 14.26 -37.08
C VAL A 11 -11.33 13.55 -37.03
N LEU A 12 -12.16 13.86 -36.03
CA LEU A 12 -13.58 13.52 -36.07
C LEU A 12 -14.28 14.50 -37.00
N SER A 13 -15.29 14.04 -37.73
CA SER A 13 -16.05 14.73 -38.80
C SER A 13 -16.67 16.09 -38.43
N ASN A 14 -16.51 16.56 -37.18
CA ASN A 14 -17.16 17.77 -36.67
C ASN A 14 -16.13 18.88 -36.29
N GLY A 15 -14.90 18.83 -36.80
CA GLY A 15 -13.97 19.97 -36.77
C GLY A 15 -13.38 20.37 -35.42
N PHE A 16 -13.72 19.68 -34.31
CA PHE A 16 -13.12 19.95 -33.00
C PHE A 16 -11.83 19.16 -32.79
N ASN A 17 -10.69 19.84 -32.90
CA ASN A 17 -9.39 19.32 -32.44
C ASN A 17 -9.38 19.27 -30.91
N ILE A 18 -9.69 18.10 -30.35
CA ILE A 18 -9.56 17.90 -28.92
C ILE A 18 -8.09 17.57 -28.62
N ASN A 19 -7.31 18.58 -28.21
CA ASN A 19 -5.98 18.44 -27.61
C ASN A 19 -6.04 17.75 -26.23
N LYS A 20 -6.72 16.61 -26.13
CA LYS A 20 -6.57 15.72 -24.98
C LYS A 20 -5.23 15.03 -25.16
N ARG A 21 -4.20 15.50 -24.43
CA ARG A 21 -2.99 14.72 -24.15
C ARG A 21 -3.47 13.28 -23.88
N ARG A 22 -3.12 12.34 -24.76
CA ARG A 22 -3.51 10.93 -24.58
C ARG A 22 -2.99 10.54 -23.20
N ARG A 23 -3.89 10.33 -22.24
CA ARG A 23 -3.51 9.66 -20.99
C ARG A 23 -2.81 8.38 -21.41
N CYS A 24 -1.62 8.10 -20.87
CA CYS A 24 -0.91 6.86 -21.18
C CYS A 24 -1.93 5.71 -21.14
N LYS A 25 -2.00 4.96 -22.24
CA LYS A 25 -2.95 3.86 -22.37
C LYS A 25 -2.62 2.90 -21.23
N LYS A 26 -3.54 2.79 -20.26
CA LYS A 26 -3.35 1.88 -19.15
C LYS A 26 -3.32 0.46 -19.72
N GLU A 27 -2.33 -0.33 -19.33
CA GLU A 27 -2.09 -1.65 -19.93
C GLU A 27 -3.27 -2.61 -19.71
N TRP A 28 -3.96 -2.47 -18.58
CA TRP A 28 -5.19 -3.21 -18.26
C TRP A 28 -6.46 -2.72 -18.99
N TRP A 29 -6.38 -1.70 -19.85
CA TRP A 29 -7.54 -1.16 -20.57
C TRP A 29 -7.78 -1.89 -21.89
N ASN A 30 -8.90 -2.60 -22.00
CA ASN A 30 -9.28 -3.40 -23.17
C ASN A 30 -10.48 -2.81 -23.94
N GLU A 31 -10.88 -3.48 -25.02
CA GLU A 31 -12.01 -3.07 -25.86
C GLU A 31 -13.35 -3.14 -25.12
N GLU A 32 -13.55 -4.17 -24.29
CA GLU A 32 -14.74 -4.34 -23.45
C GLU A 32 -14.96 -3.13 -22.53
N LEU A 33 -13.93 -2.67 -21.82
CA LEU A 33 -14.00 -1.48 -20.97
C LEU A 33 -14.31 -0.22 -21.77
N THR A 34 -13.85 -0.15 -23.02
CA THR A 34 -14.16 0.97 -23.92
C THR A 34 -15.64 0.98 -24.29
N LEU A 35 -16.21 -0.19 -24.62
CA LEU A 35 -17.64 -0.34 -24.90
C LEU A 35 -18.48 0.02 -23.68
N LEU A 36 -18.15 -0.53 -22.50
CA LEU A 36 -18.86 -0.23 -21.25
C LEU A 36 -18.77 1.25 -20.88
N TRP A 37 -17.62 1.88 -21.05
CA TRP A 37 -17.45 3.31 -20.80
C TRP A 37 -18.33 4.16 -21.74
N ASN A 38 -18.39 3.81 -23.03
CA ASN A 38 -19.26 4.49 -23.98
C ASN A 38 -20.74 4.38 -23.57
N GLU A 39 -21.17 3.23 -23.06
CA GLU A 39 -22.53 3.04 -22.53
C GLU A 39 -22.80 3.91 -21.29
N VAL A 40 -21.82 4.03 -20.38
CA VAL A 40 -21.92 4.97 -19.24
C VAL A 40 -22.09 6.40 -19.73
N CYS A 41 -21.24 6.85 -20.65
CA CYS A 41 -21.30 8.21 -21.20
C CYS A 41 -22.63 8.49 -21.94
N LYS A 42 -23.17 7.51 -22.68
CA LYS A 42 -24.49 7.65 -23.34
C LYS A 42 -25.58 7.80 -22.29
N ALA A 43 -25.64 6.91 -21.30
CA ALA A 43 -26.65 6.95 -20.24
C ALA A 43 -26.59 8.25 -19.43
N GLU A 44 -25.38 8.72 -19.11
CA GLU A 44 -25.15 9.99 -18.42
C GLU A 44 -25.68 11.19 -19.21
N LYS A 45 -25.38 11.26 -20.51
CA LYS A 45 -25.88 12.34 -21.38
C LYS A 45 -27.41 12.37 -21.44
N VAL A 46 -28.05 11.21 -21.55
CA VAL A 46 -29.52 11.11 -21.59
C VAL A 46 -30.12 11.55 -20.25
N TRP A 47 -29.54 11.10 -19.14
CA TRP A 47 -29.98 11.49 -17.80
C TRP A 47 -29.86 13.01 -17.54
N ILE A 48 -28.71 13.60 -17.89
CA ILE A 48 -28.45 15.04 -17.69
C ILE A 48 -29.41 15.90 -18.53
N LYS A 49 -29.66 15.51 -19.78
CA LYS A 49 -30.55 16.27 -20.69
C LYS A 49 -32.04 16.17 -20.34
N CYS A 50 -32.45 15.20 -19.53
CA CYS A 50 -33.85 15.01 -19.17
C CYS A 50 -34.36 16.12 -18.23
N LYS A 51 -35.43 16.82 -18.65
CA LYS A 51 -36.10 17.88 -17.86
C LYS A 51 -37.25 17.35 -16.98
N ILE A 52 -37.84 16.21 -17.33
CA ILE A 52 -39.02 15.65 -16.63
C ILE A 52 -38.58 14.88 -15.38
N LYS A 53 -39.04 15.31 -14.19
CA LYS A 53 -38.60 14.73 -12.90
C LYS A 53 -38.82 13.22 -12.78
N ARG A 54 -39.98 12.70 -13.19
CA ARG A 54 -40.32 11.26 -13.10
C ARG A 54 -39.35 10.40 -13.93
N ASN A 55 -39.18 10.73 -15.21
CA ASN A 55 -38.26 10.00 -16.10
C ASN A 55 -36.80 10.16 -15.68
N LYS A 56 -36.44 11.32 -15.10
CA LYS A 56 -35.07 11.58 -14.62
C LYS A 56 -34.65 10.62 -13.50
N ARG A 57 -35.58 10.16 -12.65
CA ARG A 57 -35.29 9.15 -11.61
C ARG A 57 -34.92 7.81 -12.25
N GLU A 58 -35.69 7.37 -13.23
CA GLU A 58 -35.45 6.10 -13.92
C GLU A 58 -34.16 6.12 -14.74
N LEU A 59 -33.91 7.21 -15.48
CA LEU A 59 -32.66 7.42 -16.21
C LEU A 59 -31.44 7.46 -15.26
N ARG A 60 -31.60 8.00 -14.05
CA ARG A 60 -30.55 7.93 -13.02
C ARG A 60 -30.25 6.49 -12.63
N HIS A 61 -31.28 5.66 -12.41
CA HIS A 61 -31.08 4.25 -12.09
C HIS A 61 -30.35 3.50 -13.21
N ILE A 62 -30.71 3.77 -14.47
CA ILE A 62 -30.02 3.19 -15.64
C ILE A 62 -28.54 3.61 -15.66
N PHE A 63 -28.25 4.91 -15.51
CA PHE A 63 -26.88 5.41 -15.45
C PHE A 63 -26.08 4.77 -14.31
N VAL A 64 -26.63 4.74 -13.10
CA VAL A 64 -25.96 4.13 -11.93
C VAL A 64 -25.68 2.65 -12.17
N ASN A 65 -26.61 1.90 -12.76
CA ASN A 65 -26.41 0.49 -13.07
C ASN A 65 -25.31 0.29 -14.12
N LYS A 66 -25.30 1.08 -15.20
CA LYS A 66 -24.25 1.03 -16.23
C LYS A 66 -22.88 1.36 -15.64
N ARG A 67 -22.80 2.39 -14.77
CA ARG A 67 -21.58 2.75 -14.05
C ARG A 67 -21.10 1.63 -13.14
N ARG A 68 -22.00 1.00 -12.38
CA ARG A 68 -21.67 -0.16 -11.52
C ARG A 68 -21.10 -1.33 -12.33
N ILE A 69 -21.67 -1.63 -13.49
CA ILE A 69 -21.17 -2.69 -14.38
C ILE A 69 -19.77 -2.34 -14.88
N PHE A 70 -19.57 -1.11 -15.37
CA PHE A 70 -18.26 -0.63 -15.78
C PHE A 70 -17.21 -0.70 -14.65
N ASP A 71 -17.55 -0.21 -13.46
CA ASP A 71 -16.63 -0.21 -12.32
C ASP A 71 -16.23 -1.65 -11.92
N LYS A 72 -17.18 -2.59 -11.91
CA LYS A 72 -16.90 -4.01 -11.68
C LYS A 72 -15.95 -4.59 -12.74
N ALA A 73 -16.20 -4.30 -14.01
CA ALA A 73 -15.35 -4.74 -15.11
C ALA A 73 -13.94 -4.16 -14.99
N VAL A 74 -13.80 -2.86 -14.68
CA VAL A 74 -12.51 -2.20 -14.46
C VAL A 74 -11.72 -2.91 -13.36
N GLN A 75 -12.36 -3.21 -12.23
CA GLN A 75 -11.68 -3.89 -11.13
C GLN A 75 -11.28 -5.32 -11.51
N SER A 76 -12.12 -6.03 -12.26
CA SER A 76 -11.79 -7.36 -12.79
C SER A 76 -10.57 -7.31 -13.72
N SER A 77 -10.56 -6.41 -14.70
CA SER A 77 -9.43 -6.25 -15.64
C SER A 77 -8.15 -5.83 -14.94
N LYS A 78 -8.21 -4.94 -13.95
CA LYS A 78 -7.06 -4.57 -13.11
C LYS A 78 -6.50 -5.80 -12.39
N ARG A 79 -7.35 -6.58 -11.70
CA ARG A 79 -6.90 -7.78 -10.98
C ARG A 79 -6.26 -8.79 -11.93
N LYS A 80 -6.89 -9.07 -13.07
CA LYS A 80 -6.33 -9.97 -14.09
C LYS A 80 -4.94 -9.54 -14.54
N TYR A 81 -4.77 -8.26 -14.84
CA TYR A 81 -3.47 -7.70 -15.22
C TYR A 81 -2.43 -7.82 -14.09
N TRP A 82 -2.81 -7.53 -12.84
CA TRP A 82 -1.88 -7.67 -11.71
C TRP A 82 -1.47 -9.12 -11.47
N TYR A 83 -2.39 -10.08 -11.62
CA TYR A 83 -2.06 -11.51 -11.53
C TYR A 83 -1.13 -11.96 -12.65
N SER A 84 -1.39 -11.58 -13.90
CA SER A 84 -0.50 -11.93 -15.01
C SER A 84 0.91 -11.35 -14.81
N LEU A 85 0.98 -10.11 -14.30
CA LEU A 85 2.25 -9.46 -14.01
C LEU A 85 3.01 -10.16 -12.87
N GLN A 86 2.29 -10.62 -11.84
CA GLN A 86 2.86 -11.41 -10.76
C GLN A 86 3.40 -12.75 -11.28
N GLU A 87 2.66 -13.46 -12.12
CA GLU A 87 3.12 -14.70 -12.74
C GLU A 87 4.38 -14.48 -13.59
N ASP A 88 4.42 -13.40 -14.37
CA ASP A 88 5.58 -13.03 -15.19
C ASP A 88 6.82 -12.67 -14.36
N LEU A 89 6.61 -12.15 -13.14
CA LEU A 89 7.68 -11.90 -12.17
C LEU A 89 8.19 -13.20 -11.56
N ILE A 90 7.30 -14.08 -11.11
CA ILE A 90 7.65 -15.38 -10.53
C ILE A 90 8.48 -16.20 -11.53
N LYS A 91 8.07 -16.22 -12.80
CA LYS A 91 8.84 -16.88 -13.89
C LYS A 91 10.22 -16.27 -14.12
N SER A 92 10.46 -15.03 -13.71
CA SER A 92 11.76 -14.37 -13.86
C SER A 92 12.66 -14.46 -12.63
N CYS A 93 12.21 -15.12 -11.55
CA CYS A 93 12.99 -15.26 -10.31
C CYS A 93 14.32 -15.98 -10.54
N ASP A 94 14.38 -16.90 -11.50
CA ASP A 94 15.61 -17.63 -11.85
C ASP A 94 16.72 -16.72 -12.42
N ASN A 95 16.36 -15.52 -12.88
CA ASN A 95 17.30 -14.51 -13.37
C ASN A 95 17.15 -13.21 -12.55
N PRO A 96 17.94 -13.02 -11.49
CA PRO A 96 17.85 -11.87 -10.60
C PRO A 96 17.91 -10.52 -11.34
N LYS A 97 18.74 -10.42 -12.40
CA LYS A 97 18.87 -9.20 -13.19
C LYS A 97 17.59 -8.88 -13.98
N GLU A 98 16.92 -9.91 -14.51
CA GLU A 98 15.66 -9.74 -15.21
C GLU A 98 14.51 -9.40 -14.25
N PHE A 99 14.45 -10.09 -13.12
CA PHE A 99 13.48 -9.86 -12.06
C PHE A 99 13.50 -8.40 -11.58
N TRP A 100 14.67 -7.90 -11.16
CA TRP A 100 14.81 -6.53 -10.68
C TRP A 100 14.50 -5.49 -11.78
N ARG A 101 14.86 -5.79 -13.02
CA ARG A 101 14.51 -4.95 -14.18
C ARG A 101 12.99 -4.88 -14.38
N LYS A 102 12.26 -5.99 -14.20
CA LYS A 102 10.80 -6.03 -14.30
C LYS A 102 10.15 -5.30 -13.13
N ILE A 103 10.56 -5.57 -11.88
CA ILE A 103 10.10 -4.85 -10.69
C ILE A 103 10.28 -3.34 -10.82
N GLY A 104 11.44 -2.89 -11.31
CA GLY A 104 11.72 -1.47 -11.51
C GLY A 104 10.78 -0.76 -12.48
N LYS A 105 10.12 -1.50 -13.40
CA LYS A 105 9.10 -0.94 -14.31
C LYS A 105 7.71 -0.83 -13.67
N ILE A 106 7.43 -1.63 -12.64
CA ILE A 106 6.11 -1.74 -12.00
C ILE A 106 5.90 -0.61 -10.98
N GLY A 107 6.98 -0.19 -10.32
CA GLY A 107 6.95 0.90 -9.35
C GLY A 107 7.32 2.28 -9.90
N VAL A 108 7.55 3.21 -8.98
CA VAL A 108 8.07 4.58 -9.21
C VAL A 108 9.45 4.58 -9.89
N GLY A 109 10.09 3.41 -10.05
CA GLY A 109 11.36 3.24 -10.75
C GLY A 109 11.35 3.78 -12.18
N SER A 110 10.20 3.76 -12.87
CA SER A 110 10.09 4.36 -14.21
C SER A 110 10.10 5.90 -14.23
N GLU A 111 9.85 6.53 -13.07
CA GLU A 111 9.84 7.99 -12.86
C GLU A 111 11.06 8.49 -12.08
N ARG A 112 11.94 7.59 -11.61
CA ARG A 112 13.23 7.99 -11.04
C ARG A 112 13.97 8.79 -12.11
N ARG A 113 14.05 10.11 -11.90
CA ARG A 113 15.00 10.93 -12.64
C ARG A 113 16.36 10.29 -12.39
N SER A 114 17.12 9.96 -13.44
CA SER A 114 18.49 9.42 -13.27
C SER A 114 19.46 10.47 -12.71
N PHE A 115 18.94 11.62 -12.30
CA PHE A 115 19.70 12.74 -11.78
C PHE A 115 19.57 12.74 -10.26
N ILE A 116 20.70 12.56 -9.61
CA ILE A 116 20.84 12.78 -8.17
C ILE A 116 20.57 14.27 -7.93
N PRO A 117 19.67 14.65 -7.01
CA PRO A 117 19.47 16.06 -6.66
C PRO A 117 20.81 16.66 -6.21
N MET A 118 21.36 17.56 -7.02
CA MET A 118 22.63 18.25 -6.75
C MET A 118 22.38 19.51 -5.92
N GLU A 119 21.62 19.38 -4.84
CA GLU A 119 21.23 20.47 -3.96
C GLU A 119 21.31 19.99 -2.51
N VAL A 120 22.00 20.74 -1.65
CA VAL A 120 22.10 20.45 -0.21
C VAL A 120 21.80 21.69 0.61
N LYS A 121 21.10 21.50 1.73
CA LYS A 121 20.94 22.54 2.76
C LYS A 121 22.20 22.56 3.62
N LEU A 122 22.84 23.71 3.70
CA LEU A 122 24.00 23.97 4.55
C LEU A 122 23.55 24.32 5.98
N SER A 123 24.50 24.36 6.91
CA SER A 123 24.23 24.60 8.34
C SER A 123 23.67 26.00 8.63
N ASP A 124 23.89 26.96 7.73
CA ASP A 124 23.36 28.33 7.77
C ASP A 124 21.97 28.45 7.13
N GLU A 125 21.31 27.32 6.88
CA GLU A 125 20.04 27.18 6.16
C GLU A 125 20.04 27.59 4.69
N SER A 126 21.18 28.00 4.14
CA SER A 126 21.31 28.28 2.71
C SER A 126 21.30 26.98 1.89
N VAL A 127 20.92 27.08 0.61
CA VAL A 127 20.95 25.96 -0.34
C VAL A 127 22.13 26.14 -1.27
N SER A 128 23.01 25.13 -1.33
CA SER A 128 24.10 25.09 -2.28
C SER A 128 23.84 24.06 -3.37
N CYS A 129 24.09 24.48 -4.62
CA CYS A 129 24.02 23.62 -5.81
C CYS A 129 25.42 23.30 -6.38
N ASP A 130 26.49 23.71 -5.70
CA ASP A 130 27.86 23.43 -6.13
C ASP A 130 28.16 21.94 -5.96
N LYS A 131 28.61 21.30 -7.04
CA LYS A 131 28.88 19.87 -7.09
C LYS A 131 29.87 19.40 -6.01
N ASN A 132 30.94 20.16 -5.77
CA ASN A 132 31.96 19.74 -4.81
C ASN A 132 31.41 19.87 -3.38
N VAL A 133 30.72 20.97 -3.10
CA VAL A 133 30.06 21.21 -1.80
C VAL A 133 29.01 20.15 -1.50
N VAL A 134 28.19 19.79 -2.49
CA VAL A 134 27.19 18.71 -2.38
C VAL A 134 27.88 17.38 -2.08
N LEU A 135 28.89 16.99 -2.87
CA LEU A 135 29.56 15.69 -2.69
C LEU A 135 30.28 15.60 -1.34
N ASP A 136 30.96 16.67 -0.91
CA ASP A 136 31.63 16.70 0.39
C ASP A 136 30.64 16.67 1.55
N LYS A 137 29.51 17.39 1.45
CA LYS A 137 28.44 17.31 2.45
C LYS A 137 27.89 15.89 2.56
N TRP A 138 27.57 15.24 1.43
CA TRP A 138 27.11 13.84 1.43
C TRP A 138 28.17 12.92 2.03
N LYS A 139 29.44 13.05 1.62
CA LYS A 139 30.54 12.25 2.18
C LYS A 139 30.63 12.40 3.69
N CYS A 140 30.55 13.62 4.21
CA CYS A 140 30.57 13.88 5.65
C CYS A 140 29.36 13.27 6.36
N GLU A 141 28.14 13.48 5.86
CA GLU A 141 26.91 12.94 6.46
C GLU A 141 26.93 11.40 6.48
N PHE A 142 27.27 10.76 5.36
CA PHE A 142 27.35 9.31 5.30
C PHE A 142 28.49 8.76 6.14
N SER A 143 29.64 9.41 6.18
CA SER A 143 30.73 9.00 7.07
C SER A 143 30.33 9.16 8.54
N ASN A 144 29.62 10.22 8.91
CA ASN A 144 29.11 10.39 10.27
C ASN A 144 28.00 9.40 10.62
N MET A 145 27.22 8.95 9.64
CA MET A 145 26.17 7.96 9.84
C MET A 145 26.74 6.54 9.94
N LEU A 146 27.68 6.18 9.08
CA LEU A 146 28.21 4.83 8.93
C LEU A 146 29.47 4.56 9.76
N ASN A 147 30.27 5.59 10.03
CA ASN A 147 31.57 5.48 10.70
C ASN A 147 31.59 6.29 12.00
N ARG A 148 30.55 6.21 12.83
CA ARG A 148 30.55 6.85 14.16
C ARG A 148 31.71 6.32 14.99
N ASN A 149 32.80 7.06 15.03
CA ASN A 149 33.98 6.72 15.82
C ASN A 149 33.66 6.88 17.31
N ASN A 150 33.50 5.75 17.99
CA ASN A 150 33.55 5.57 19.45
C ASN A 150 32.67 6.50 20.29
N LEU A 151 31.42 6.10 20.50
CA LEU A 151 30.83 6.19 21.84
C LEU A 151 31.07 4.86 22.53
N ASN A 152 31.96 4.87 23.51
CA ASN A 152 32.22 3.82 24.49
C ASN A 152 30.99 3.52 25.39
N ASN A 153 29.77 3.46 24.85
CA ASN A 153 28.53 3.15 25.57
C ASN A 153 27.35 2.80 24.64
N VAL A 154 27.62 2.32 23.44
CA VAL A 154 26.62 1.51 22.73
C VAL A 154 27.30 0.21 22.45
N GLU A 155 27.04 -0.79 23.29
CA GLU A 155 27.23 -2.18 22.92
C GLU A 155 26.63 -2.34 21.53
N TYR A 156 27.51 -2.44 20.54
CA TYR A 156 27.15 -2.92 19.24
C TYR A 156 26.87 -4.40 19.48
N ILE A 157 25.60 -4.71 19.77
CA ILE A 157 25.09 -6.08 19.90
C ILE A 157 25.18 -6.69 18.51
N HIS A 158 26.37 -7.18 18.20
CA HIS A 158 26.63 -8.17 17.17
C HIS A 158 27.20 -9.42 17.83
N SER A 159 26.75 -9.70 19.05
CA SER A 159 26.68 -11.05 19.59
C SER A 159 25.33 -11.62 19.17
N ASN A 160 25.35 -12.74 18.45
CA ASN A 160 24.20 -13.64 18.24
C ASN A 160 23.79 -14.32 19.57
N GLU A 161 23.77 -13.59 20.67
CA GLU A 161 23.10 -13.98 21.89
C GLU A 161 21.75 -13.31 21.82
N ASN A 162 20.67 -14.11 21.69
CA ASN A 162 19.31 -13.61 21.80
C ASN A 162 19.25 -12.72 23.04
N VAL A 163 19.14 -11.41 22.85
CA VAL A 163 18.92 -10.48 23.95
C VAL A 163 17.51 -10.77 24.41
N TYR A 164 17.40 -11.59 25.44
CA TYR A 164 16.14 -11.82 26.12
C TYR A 164 15.71 -10.47 26.71
N ASP A 165 14.71 -9.86 26.10
CA ASP A 165 14.03 -8.72 26.70
C ASP A 165 12.90 -9.32 27.53
N ASP A 166 13.14 -9.45 28.84
CA ASP A 166 12.18 -10.01 29.80
C ASP A 166 10.78 -9.37 29.70
N TYR A 167 10.66 -8.15 29.18
CA TYR A 167 9.38 -7.51 28.93
C TYR A 167 8.76 -7.95 27.60
N LEU A 168 9.52 -7.98 26.49
CA LEU A 168 9.01 -8.34 25.16
C LEU A 168 8.83 -9.85 24.96
N ASP A 169 9.59 -10.66 25.69
CA ASP A 169 9.51 -12.13 25.68
C ASP A 169 8.51 -12.68 26.69
N SER A 170 7.80 -11.79 27.41
CA SER A 170 6.75 -12.18 28.34
C SER A 170 5.43 -12.46 27.64
N PHE A 171 4.61 -13.31 28.26
CA PHE A 171 3.25 -13.56 27.78
C PHE A 171 2.42 -12.29 27.76
N ILE A 172 1.63 -12.13 26.70
CA ILE A 172 0.71 -11.00 26.54
C ILE A 172 -0.30 -11.02 27.69
N SER A 173 -0.34 -9.93 28.43
CA SER A 173 -1.21 -9.75 29.59
C SER A 173 -2.67 -9.48 29.20
N TYR A 174 -3.57 -9.69 30.15
CA TYR A 174 -4.98 -9.33 29.99
C TYR A 174 -5.14 -7.81 29.80
N GLU A 175 -4.39 -7.03 30.58
CA GLU A 175 -4.40 -5.58 30.60
C GLU A 175 -3.97 -4.99 29.25
N GLU A 176 -2.95 -5.56 28.60
CA GLU A 176 -2.51 -5.13 27.27
C GLU A 176 -3.61 -5.32 26.22
N VAL A 177 -4.22 -6.52 26.18
CA VAL A 177 -5.33 -6.81 25.26
C VAL A 177 -6.51 -5.88 25.54
N TYR A 178 -6.81 -5.62 26.81
CA TYR A 178 -7.87 -4.71 27.23
C TYR A 178 -7.63 -3.27 26.80
N ASN A 179 -6.43 -2.73 27.01
CA ASN A 179 -6.07 -1.38 26.63
C ASN A 179 -6.15 -1.19 25.10
N VAL A 180 -5.70 -2.18 24.33
CA VAL A 180 -5.81 -2.17 22.87
C VAL A 180 -7.28 -2.16 22.44
N LEU A 181 -8.12 -3.03 22.99
CA LEU A 181 -9.55 -3.08 22.66
C LEU A 181 -10.31 -1.83 23.10
N LEU A 182 -9.94 -1.21 24.22
CA LEU A 182 -10.52 0.08 24.63
C LEU A 182 -10.17 1.22 23.67
N SER A 183 -8.91 1.29 23.22
CA SER A 183 -8.44 2.30 22.26
C SER A 183 -9.09 2.16 20.87
N SER A 184 -9.79 1.06 20.64
CA SER A 184 -10.39 0.72 19.36
C SER A 184 -11.72 1.43 19.13
N LYS A 185 -11.85 2.07 17.96
CA LYS A 185 -13.07 2.81 17.59
C LYS A 185 -14.25 1.85 17.39
N ASN A 186 -15.39 2.22 17.97
CA ASN A 186 -16.68 1.55 17.78
C ASN A 186 -17.24 1.81 16.36
N GLY A 187 -18.20 0.97 15.94
CA GLY A 187 -18.95 1.14 14.71
C GLY A 187 -18.19 0.76 13.44
N LYS A 188 -17.10 0.00 13.57
CA LYS A 188 -16.40 -0.55 12.41
C LYS A 188 -17.16 -1.75 11.86
N SER A 189 -17.13 -1.90 10.53
CA SER A 189 -17.75 -3.04 9.87
C SER A 189 -17.11 -4.35 10.37
N PRO A 190 -17.93 -5.36 10.73
CA PRO A 190 -17.41 -6.65 11.15
C PRO A 190 -16.67 -7.37 10.00
N GLY A 191 -15.84 -8.36 10.34
CA GLY A 191 -15.14 -9.19 9.36
C GLY A 191 -16.03 -10.25 8.72
N CYS A 192 -15.42 -11.27 8.11
CA CYS A 192 -16.19 -12.38 7.52
C CYS A 192 -16.87 -13.26 8.58
N ASP A 193 -16.41 -13.16 9.83
CA ASP A 193 -16.98 -13.78 11.02
C ASP A 193 -18.25 -13.07 11.56
N GLU A 194 -18.58 -11.88 11.02
CA GLU A 194 -19.65 -11.01 11.50
C GLU A 194 -19.50 -10.53 12.96
N ILE A 195 -18.32 -10.71 13.57
CA ILE A 195 -18.05 -10.31 14.95
C ILE A 195 -17.56 -8.86 14.99
N THR A 196 -18.27 -8.00 15.73
CA THR A 196 -17.91 -6.59 15.87
C THR A 196 -16.90 -6.37 17.00
N VAL A 197 -16.20 -5.22 16.98
CA VAL A 197 -15.21 -4.86 18.02
C VAL A 197 -15.86 -4.77 19.41
N GLU A 198 -17.12 -4.35 19.47
CA GLU A 198 -17.91 -4.23 20.70
C GLU A 198 -18.12 -5.59 21.37
N LEU A 199 -18.25 -6.68 20.60
CA LEU A 199 -18.39 -8.03 21.16
C LEU A 199 -17.10 -8.48 21.87
N TYR A 200 -15.94 -8.07 21.36
CA TYR A 200 -14.65 -8.36 22.01
C TYR A 200 -14.40 -7.57 23.29
N LYS A 201 -15.16 -6.49 23.54
CA LYS A 201 -15.10 -5.75 24.82
C LYS A 201 -15.76 -6.50 25.98
N ASN A 202 -16.39 -7.64 25.72
CA ASN A 202 -16.90 -8.54 26.75
C ASN A 202 -15.74 -9.24 27.47
N GLN A 203 -15.79 -9.31 28.81
CA GLN A 203 -14.77 -9.95 29.66
C GLN A 203 -14.40 -11.36 29.19
N THR A 204 -15.39 -12.19 28.83
CA THR A 204 -15.19 -13.57 28.39
C THR A 204 -14.47 -13.64 27.05
N ALA A 205 -14.84 -12.76 26.11
CA ALA A 205 -14.18 -12.67 24.81
C ALA A 205 -12.74 -12.20 24.94
N LEU A 206 -12.48 -11.30 25.90
CA LEU A 206 -11.15 -10.78 26.18
C LEU A 206 -10.23 -11.86 26.76
N LEU A 207 -10.71 -12.61 27.75
CA LEU A 207 -10.00 -13.76 28.29
C LEU A 207 -9.69 -14.82 27.21
N ALA A 208 -10.64 -15.07 26.32
CA ALA A 208 -10.45 -15.99 25.20
C ALA A 208 -9.38 -15.46 24.22
N LEU A 209 -9.40 -14.16 23.88
CA LEU A 209 -8.41 -13.54 23.01
C LEU A 209 -7.01 -13.57 23.62
N THR A 210 -6.85 -13.18 24.88
CA THR A 210 -5.55 -13.24 25.57
C THR A 210 -4.98 -14.65 25.55
N ARG A 211 -5.81 -15.67 25.81
CA ARG A 211 -5.38 -17.08 25.70
C ARG A 211 -4.96 -17.47 24.29
N ILE A 212 -5.73 -17.08 23.27
CA ILE A 212 -5.39 -17.36 21.87
C ILE A 212 -4.07 -16.70 21.49
N PHE A 213 -3.87 -15.43 21.86
CA PHE A 213 -2.62 -14.72 21.58
C PHE A 213 -1.42 -15.39 22.24
N ASN A 214 -1.55 -15.81 23.51
CA ASN A 214 -0.48 -16.51 24.21
C ASN A 214 -0.20 -17.91 23.64
N ILE A 215 -1.22 -18.64 23.18
CA ILE A 215 -1.03 -19.91 22.46
C ILE A 215 -0.30 -19.67 21.13
N CYS A 216 -0.65 -18.61 20.39
CA CYS A 216 0.04 -18.23 19.16
C CYS A 216 1.48 -17.76 19.43
N PHE A 217 1.73 -17.11 20.57
CA PHE A 217 3.05 -16.65 20.99
C PHE A 217 3.97 -17.82 21.36
N ASP A 218 3.43 -18.81 22.09
CA ASP A 218 4.18 -20.00 22.54
C ASP A 218 4.37 -21.07 21.45
N SER A 219 3.57 -21.02 20.38
CA SER A 219 3.66 -22.02 19.31
C SER A 219 4.53 -21.54 18.14
N ASP A 220 5.45 -22.40 17.69
CA ASP A 220 6.22 -22.21 16.43
C ASP A 220 5.32 -22.05 15.18
N TYR A 221 4.06 -22.48 15.30
CA TYR A 221 3.00 -22.36 14.29
C TYR A 221 2.28 -21.00 14.29
N GLY A 222 2.57 -20.14 15.27
CA GLY A 222 1.99 -18.80 15.40
C GLY A 222 2.20 -17.93 14.17
N ARG A 223 3.25 -18.16 13.39
CA ARG A 223 3.60 -17.35 12.21
C ARG A 223 2.53 -17.33 11.11
N ASP A 224 1.81 -18.43 10.90
CA ASP A 224 0.76 -18.50 9.86
C ASP A 224 -0.62 -18.13 10.40
N LEU A 225 -0.91 -18.45 11.66
CA LEU A 225 -2.15 -18.06 12.34
C LEU A 225 -2.19 -16.54 12.65
N LEU A 226 -1.06 -15.97 13.08
CA LEU A 226 -0.92 -14.53 13.29
C LEU A 226 -1.06 -13.76 11.98
N LYS A 227 -0.53 -14.25 10.84
CA LYS A 227 -0.78 -13.57 9.55
C LYS A 227 -2.28 -13.48 9.23
N CYS A 228 -3.06 -14.53 9.48
CA CYS A 228 -4.51 -14.49 9.28
C CYS A 228 -5.20 -13.55 10.28
N LEU A 229 -4.90 -13.66 11.57
CA LEU A 229 -5.53 -12.86 12.63
C LEU A 229 -5.12 -11.37 12.56
N ILE A 230 -3.85 -11.08 12.33
CA ILE A 230 -3.27 -9.75 12.21
C ILE A 230 -3.78 -9.05 10.95
N VAL A 231 -3.88 -9.72 9.79
CA VAL A 231 -4.46 -9.10 8.59
C VAL A 231 -5.93 -8.72 8.81
N GLU A 232 -6.65 -9.47 9.64
CA GLU A 232 -8.05 -9.17 9.98
C GLU A 232 -8.17 -8.08 11.07
N LEU A 233 -7.26 -8.05 12.05
CA LEU A 233 -7.20 -7.02 13.11
C LEU A 233 -6.60 -5.68 12.63
N ILE A 234 -5.60 -5.68 11.74
CA ILE A 234 -5.03 -4.47 11.10
C ILE A 234 -6.08 -3.76 10.27
N LYS A 235 -6.95 -4.49 9.55
CA LYS A 235 -8.09 -3.89 8.86
C LYS A 235 -9.08 -3.25 9.85
N ARG A 236 -9.16 -3.78 11.07
CA ARG A 236 -10.07 -3.35 12.14
C ARG A 236 -9.52 -2.23 13.03
N PHE A 237 -8.23 -1.90 13.07
CA PHE A 237 -7.71 -0.78 13.90
C PHE A 237 -7.06 0.30 13.02
N SER A 238 -7.33 1.59 13.31
CA SER A 238 -6.76 2.68 12.49
C SER A 238 -5.25 2.67 12.65
N TYR A 239 -4.53 2.86 11.52
CA TYR A 239 -3.08 2.91 11.30
C TYR A 239 -2.18 3.61 12.35
N GLY A 240 -2.71 4.27 13.38
CA GLY A 240 -1.91 5.03 14.36
C GLY A 240 -1.39 4.22 15.54
N ALA A 241 -2.17 3.29 16.11
CA ALA A 241 -1.79 2.57 17.33
C ALA A 241 -0.95 1.30 17.05
N ILE A 242 -1.06 0.76 15.84
CA ILE A 242 -0.42 -0.49 15.45
C ILE A 242 1.05 -0.32 15.04
N ASN A 243 1.48 0.89 14.66
CA ASN A 243 2.89 1.12 14.30
C ASN A 243 3.85 0.81 15.46
N ALA A 244 3.44 0.97 16.72
CA ALA A 244 4.28 0.59 17.85
C ALA A 244 4.45 -0.94 17.97
N VAL A 245 3.39 -1.71 17.72
CA VAL A 245 3.41 -3.18 17.85
C VAL A 245 4.02 -3.85 16.61
N ILE A 246 3.80 -3.31 15.42
CA ILE A 246 4.39 -3.84 14.16
C ILE A 246 5.87 -3.50 14.05
N VAL A 247 6.31 -2.31 14.45
CA VAL A 247 7.75 -1.98 14.47
C VAL A 247 8.48 -2.95 15.41
N ASN A 248 7.88 -3.31 16.55
CA ASN A 248 8.47 -4.27 17.49
C ASN A 248 8.51 -5.71 16.94
N LEU A 249 7.52 -6.13 16.14
CA LEU A 249 7.50 -7.47 15.50
C LEU A 249 8.37 -7.56 14.24
N GLU A 250 8.50 -6.48 13.46
CA GLU A 250 9.36 -6.46 12.26
C GLU A 250 10.85 -6.37 12.61
N ILE A 251 11.23 -5.75 13.74
CA ILE A 251 12.62 -5.73 14.21
C ILE A 251 13.08 -7.15 14.58
N GLY A 252 12.28 -7.94 15.31
CA GLY A 252 12.61 -9.34 15.63
C GLY A 252 12.66 -10.29 14.42
N ILE A 253 11.98 -9.96 13.31
CA ILE A 253 12.02 -10.75 12.06
C ILE A 253 13.30 -10.47 11.26
N ILE A 254 13.87 -9.27 11.34
CA ILE A 254 15.11 -8.91 10.62
C ILE A 254 16.36 -9.43 11.35
N GLU A 255 16.30 -9.63 12.67
CA GLU A 255 17.42 -10.13 13.48
C GLU A 255 17.58 -11.66 13.48
N SER A 256 16.65 -12.41 12.85
CA SER A 256 16.69 -13.89 12.74
C SER A 256 17.01 -14.41 11.33
N MET A 257 17.49 -13.56 10.42
CA MET A 257 18.06 -13.92 9.11
C MET A 257 19.53 -13.54 9.02
#